data_AF-A0A7C6NM42-F1
#
_entry.id   AF-A0A7C6NM42-F1
#
_cell.length_a   1.000
_cell.length_b   1.000
_cell.length_c   1.000
_cell.angle_alpha   90.00
_cell.angle_beta   90.00
_cell.angle_gamma   90.00
#
_symmetry.space_group_name_H-M   'P 1'
#
loop_
_entity.id
_entity.type
_entity.pdbx_description
1 polymer ?
#
loop_
_entity_poly.entity_id
_entity_poly.type
_entity_poly.pdbx_seq_one_letter_code
_entity_poly.pdbx_strand_id
1 'polypeptide(L)'
;MSSLKEQLLEDMKLAMKNKEKEKLSVIKTARAAIKNLEIEKRKDLEDDEVLEVLQREIEERREAIKEYENTGEKNMLKKLNQEIEILAAYLPEK
;
A
#
# COMPACT_ATOMS: atom_id res chain seq x y z
N MET A 1 -10.44 18.91 1.98
CA MET A 1 -9.35 17.91 1.84
C MET A 1 -10.04 16.58 1.67
N SER A 2 -9.72 15.82 0.63
CA SER A 2 -10.26 14.46 0.45
C SER A 2 -9.62 13.54 1.50
N SER A 3 -10.37 12.60 2.07
CA SER A 3 -9.81 11.62 2.99
C SER A 3 -8.79 10.71 2.31
N LEU A 4 -7.88 10.11 3.07
CA LEU A 4 -6.87 9.21 2.52
C LEU A 4 -7.50 7.98 1.83
N LYS A 5 -8.65 7.51 2.35
CA LYS A 5 -9.43 6.44 1.71
C LYS A 5 -10.00 6.85 0.36
N GLU A 6 -10.46 8.08 0.22
CA GLU A 6 -10.94 8.63 -1.05
C GLU A 6 -9.79 8.80 -2.04
N GLN A 7 -8.64 9.32 -1.60
CA GLN A 7 -7.45 9.44 -2.45
C GLN A 7 -7.01 8.07 -3.00
N LEU A 8 -6.94 7.04 -2.15
CA LEU A 8 -6.63 5.67 -2.59
C LEU A 8 -7.66 5.13 -3.59
N LEU A 9 -8.95 5.47 -3.43
CA LEU A 9 -9.99 5.06 -4.37
C LEU A 9 -9.84 5.77 -5.73
N GLU A 10 -9.53 7.06 -5.73
CA GLU A 10 -9.30 7.84 -6.94
C GLU A 10 -8.07 7.34 -7.70
N ASP A 11 -6.95 7.16 -7.00
CA ASP A 11 -5.72 6.65 -7.60
C ASP A 11 -5.85 5.23 -8.12
N MET A 12 -6.66 4.38 -7.48
CA MET A 12 -6.99 3.06 -8.02
C MET A 12 -7.69 3.17 -9.38
N LYS A 13 -8.65 4.11 -9.53
CA LYS A 13 -9.36 4.34 -10.79
C LYS A 13 -8.43 4.89 -11.86
N LEU A 14 -7.54 5.81 -11.48
CA LEU A 14 -6.53 6.38 -12.37
C LEU A 14 -5.55 5.30 -12.84
N ALA A 15 -5.01 4.48 -11.94
CA ALA A 15 -4.12 3.37 -12.27
C ALA A 15 -4.78 2.36 -13.20
N MET A 16 -6.07 2.08 -13.01
CA MET A 16 -6.85 1.24 -13.92
C MET A 16 -6.98 1.86 -15.31
N LYS A 17 -7.28 3.16 -15.40
CA LYS A 17 -7.42 3.90 -16.67
C LYS A 17 -6.08 3.96 -17.43
N ASN A 18 -4.99 4.21 -16.71
CA ASN A 18 -3.64 4.35 -17.25
C ASN A 18 -2.94 3.00 -17.50
N LYS A 19 -3.58 1.88 -17.14
CA LYS A 19 -3.03 0.52 -17.23
C LYS A 19 -1.74 0.33 -16.41
N GLU A 20 -1.62 1.06 -15.31
CA GLU A 20 -0.52 0.97 -14.34
C GLU A 20 -0.71 -0.26 -13.45
N LYS A 21 -0.42 -1.45 -14.00
CA LYS A 21 -0.76 -2.74 -13.37
C LYS A 21 -0.18 -2.89 -11.95
N GLU A 22 1.06 -2.48 -11.75
CA GLU A 22 1.76 -2.59 -10.47
C GLU A 22 1.13 -1.68 -9.42
N LYS A 23 1.00 -0.38 -9.72
CA LYS A 23 0.29 0.60 -8.88
C LYS A 23 -1.14 0.16 -8.56
N LEU A 24 -1.88 -0.32 -9.56
CA LEU A 24 -3.23 -0.84 -9.36
C LEU A 24 -3.26 -2.02 -8.38
N SER A 25 -2.32 -2.95 -8.51
CA SER A 25 -2.23 -4.12 -7.63
C SER A 25 -1.95 -3.71 -6.19
N VAL A 26 -0.95 -2.84 -5.98
CA VAL A 26 -0.55 -2.36 -4.65
C VAL A 26 -1.68 -1.62 -3.95
N ILE A 27 -2.32 -0.67 -4.65
CA ILE A 27 -3.44 0.10 -4.09
C ILE A 27 -4.61 -0.82 -3.75
N LYS A 28 -4.91 -1.83 -4.58
CA LYS A 28 -5.99 -2.79 -4.28
C LYS A 28 -5.72 -3.57 -2.99
N THR A 29 -4.49 -4.06 -2.81
CA THR A 29 -4.11 -4.81 -1.61
C THR A 29 -4.19 -3.92 -0.37
N ALA A 30 -3.64 -2.70 -0.42
CA ALA A 30 -3.72 -1.75 0.69
C ALA A 30 -5.18 -1.42 1.07
N ARG A 31 -6.04 -1.18 0.07
CA ARG A 31 -7.46 -0.94 0.31
C ARG A 31 -8.19 -2.15 0.90
N ALA A 32 -7.80 -3.37 0.52
CA ALA A 32 -8.33 -4.58 1.14
C ALA A 32 -7.90 -4.70 2.61
N ALA A 33 -6.63 -4.41 2.93
CA ALA A 33 -6.15 -4.40 4.32
C ALA A 33 -6.90 -3.38 5.19
N ILE A 34 -7.13 -2.16 4.67
CA ILE A 34 -7.96 -1.14 5.31
C ILE A 34 -9.37 -1.70 5.56
N LYS A 35 -10.00 -2.29 4.53
CA LYS A 35 -11.36 -2.81 4.65
C LYS A 35 -11.47 -3.96 5.66
N ASN A 36 -10.47 -4.83 5.71
CA ASN A 36 -10.41 -5.91 6.68
C ASN A 36 -10.37 -5.36 8.11
N LEU A 37 -9.58 -4.32 8.37
CA LEU A 37 -9.52 -3.69 9.68
C LEU A 37 -10.81 -2.95 10.05
N GLU A 38 -11.50 -2.32 9.09
CA GLU A 38 -12.84 -1.76 9.31
C GLU A 38 -13.84 -2.84 9.74
N ILE A 39 -13.81 -4.01 9.10
CA ILE A 39 -14.66 -5.15 9.45
C ILE A 39 -14.33 -5.66 10.85
N GLU A 40 -13.04 -5.79 11.18
CA GLU A 40 -12.57 -6.23 12.48
C GLU A 40 -13.01 -5.28 13.61
N LYS A 41 -12.79 -3.96 13.41
CA LYS A 41 -13.17 -2.93 14.39
C LYS A 41 -14.66 -2.58 14.35
N ARG A 42 -15.41 -3.09 13.38
CA ARG A 42 -16.84 -2.77 13.13
C ARG A 42 -17.11 -1.26 13.03
N LYS A 43 -16.18 -0.52 12.46
CA LYS A 43 -16.28 0.92 12.20
C LYS A 43 -15.48 1.30 10.96
N ASP A 44 -15.80 2.44 10.39
CA ASP A 44 -14.93 3.05 9.38
C ASP A 44 -13.64 3.56 10.04
N LEU A 45 -12.51 3.44 9.34
CA LEU A 45 -11.24 3.98 9.81
C LEU A 45 -11.13 5.47 9.51
N GLU A 46 -10.59 6.21 10.47
CA GLU A 46 -10.13 7.59 10.27
C GLU A 46 -8.76 7.59 9.56
N ASP A 47 -8.37 8.74 9.01
CA ASP A 47 -7.14 8.85 8.21
C ASP A 47 -5.88 8.42 8.99
N ASP A 48 -5.80 8.70 10.29
CA ASP A 48 -4.67 8.25 11.13
C ASP A 48 -4.58 6.72 11.21
N GLU A 49 -5.72 6.04 11.34
CA GLU A 49 -5.77 4.57 11.37
C GLU A 49 -5.46 3.98 9.97
N VAL A 50 -5.81 4.69 8.91
CA VAL A 50 -5.44 4.31 7.54
C VAL A 50 -3.93 4.43 7.37
N LEU A 51 -3.31 5.51 7.85
CA LEU A 51 -1.86 5.68 7.84
C LEU A 51 -1.15 4.55 8.58
N GLU A 52 -1.65 4.14 9.75
CA GLU A 52 -1.12 2.98 10.49
C GLU A 52 -1.15 1.70 9.65
N VAL A 53 -2.25 1.44 8.93
CA VAL A 53 -2.35 0.28 8.03
C VAL A 53 -1.32 0.35 6.90
N LEU A 54 -1.17 1.52 6.26
CA LEU A 54 -0.20 1.70 5.18
C LEU A 54 1.24 1.55 5.68
N GLN A 55 1.55 2.06 6.87
CA GLN A 55 2.87 1.86 7.50
C GLN A 55 3.16 0.39 7.75
N ARG A 56 2.18 -0.37 8.27
CA ARG A 56 2.34 -1.81 8.48
C ARG A 56 2.60 -2.55 7.16
N GLU A 57 1.83 -2.25 6.12
CA GLU A 57 2.03 -2.83 4.78
C GLU A 57 3.41 -2.54 4.19
N ILE A 58 4.00 -1.37 4.47
CA ILE A 58 5.37 -1.03 4.08
C ILE A 58 6.40 -1.85 4.88
N GLU A 59 6.21 -1.96 6.19
CA GLU A 59 7.12 -2.74 7.04
C GLU A 59 7.13 -4.22 6.64
N GLU A 60 5.96 -4.83 6.37
CA GLU A 60 5.87 -6.21 5.88
C GLU A 60 6.65 -6.41 4.56
N ARG A 61 6.61 -5.44 3.65
CA ARG A 61 7.41 -5.48 2.41
C ARG A 61 8.90 -5.32 2.66
N ARG A 62 9.29 -4.50 3.64
CA ARG A 62 10.71 -4.33 4.06
C ARG A 62 11.23 -5.61 4.70
N GLU A 63 10.42 -6.31 5.47
CA GLU A 63 10.77 -7.63 6.02
C GLU A 63 10.95 -8.65 4.89
N ALA A 64 10.02 -8.71 3.94
CA ALA A 64 10.15 -9.57 2.76
C ALA A 64 11.42 -9.25 1.94
N ILE A 65 11.80 -7.97 1.77
CA ILE A 65 13.05 -7.59 1.11
C ILE A 65 14.26 -8.27 1.77
N LYS A 66 14.35 -8.21 3.11
CA LYS A 66 15.47 -8.83 3.84
C LYS A 66 15.53 -10.34 3.61
N GLU A 67 14.38 -11.01 3.48
CA GLU A 67 14.33 -12.44 3.16
C GLU A 67 14.87 -12.73 1.75
N TYR A 68 14.45 -11.94 0.74
CA TYR A 68 14.88 -12.11 -0.65
C TYR A 68 16.31 -11.63 -0.94
N GLU A 69 16.87 -10.74 -0.12
CA GLU A 69 18.27 -10.32 -0.22
C GLU A 69 19.21 -11.50 0.01
N ASN A 70 18.82 -12.43 0.89
CA ASN A 70 19.60 -13.63 1.19
C ASN A 70 19.52 -14.70 0.09
N THR A 71 18.49 -14.67 -0.77
CA THR A 71 18.29 -15.65 -1.86
C THR A 71 18.88 -15.18 -3.19
N GLY A 72 19.17 -13.89 -3.33
CA GLY A 72 19.70 -13.29 -4.56
C GLY A 72 18.65 -13.04 -5.65
N GLU A 73 17.36 -13.14 -5.32
CA GLU A 73 16.26 -12.94 -6.28
C GLU A 73 16.01 -11.45 -6.59
N LYS A 74 16.88 -10.85 -7.41
CA LYS A 74 16.89 -9.42 -7.75
C LYS A 74 15.58 -8.89 -8.33
N ASN A 75 14.83 -9.74 -9.04
CA ASN A 75 13.52 -9.35 -9.60
C ASN A 75 12.49 -9.09 -8.50
N MET A 76 12.48 -9.93 -7.45
CA MET A 76 11.57 -9.76 -6.31
C MET A 76 11.96 -8.54 -5.50
N LEU A 77 13.25 -8.31 -5.27
CA LEU A 77 13.75 -7.11 -4.61
C LEU A 77 13.31 -5.84 -5.32
N LYS A 78 13.47 -5.79 -6.65
CA LYS A 78 13.04 -4.63 -7.43
C LYS A 78 11.53 -4.40 -7.30
N LYS A 79 10.74 -5.46 -7.43
CA LYS A 79 9.28 -5.40 -7.28
C LYS A 79 8.88 -4.86 -5.90
N LEU A 80 9.38 -5.44 -4.81
CA LEU A 80 9.05 -5.01 -3.45
C LEU A 80 9.44 -3.55 -3.19
N ASN A 81 10.59 -3.09 -3.70
CA ASN A 81 10.97 -1.69 -3.61
C ASN A 81 10.00 -0.77 -4.35
N GLN A 82 9.57 -1.14 -5.56
CA GLN A 82 8.55 -0.37 -6.30
C GLN A 82 7.22 -0.34 -5.54
N GLU A 83 6.79 -1.44 -4.92
CA GLU A 83 5.57 -1.46 -4.11
C GLU A 83 5.67 -0.52 -2.89
N ILE A 84 6.84 -0.49 -2.22
CA ILE A 84 7.09 0.42 -1.10
C ILE A 84 7.03 1.87 -1.57
N GLU A 85 7.64 2.22 -2.70
CA GLU A 85 7.60 3.59 -3.24
C GLU A 85 6.16 4.04 -3.52
N ILE A 86 5.33 3.14 -4.07
CA ILE A 86 3.91 3.43 -4.33
C ILE A 86 3.16 3.71 -3.02
N LEU A 87 3.37 2.91 -1.97
CA LEU A 87 2.70 3.11 -0.67
C LEU A 87 3.25 4.34 0.08
N ALA A 88 4.55 4.59 0.00
CA ALA A 88 5.20 5.71 0.67
C ALA A 88 4.70 7.06 0.17
N ALA A 89 4.23 7.15 -1.08
CA ALA A 89 3.60 8.36 -1.63
C ALA A 89 2.31 8.79 -0.90
N TYR A 90 1.73 7.93 -0.08
CA TYR A 90 0.54 8.21 0.73
C TYR A 90 0.86 8.54 2.18
N LEU A 91 2.13 8.44 2.59
CA LEU A 91 2.55 8.81 3.93
C LEU A 91 2.97 10.28 3.95
N PRO A 92 2.77 11.00 5.07
CA PRO A 92 3.29 12.35 5.21
C PRO A 92 4.82 12.33 5.08
N GLU A 93 5.35 13.23 4.24
CA GLU A 93 6.78 13.52 4.24
C GLU A 93 7.16 13.99 5.65
N LYS A 94 8.17 13.34 6.25
CA LYS A 94 8.64 13.66 7.60
C LYS A 94 9.18 15.08 7.70
#